data_AF-A0A831RJI8-F1
#
_entry.id   AF-A0A831RJI8-F1
#
_cell.length_a   1.000
_cell.length_b   1.000
_cell.length_c   1.000
_cell.angle_alpha   90.00
_cell.angle_beta   90.00
_cell.angle_gamma   90.00
#
_symmetry.space_group_name_H-M   'P 1'
#
loop_
_entity.id
_entity.type
_entity.pdbx_description
1 polymer ?
#
loop_
_entity_poly.entity_id
_entity_poly.type
_entity_poly.pdbx_seq_one_letter_code
_entity_poly.pdbx_strand_id
1 'polypeptide(L)'
;MNWLILLLCCLFIQSAPAVENRDVSLEAGQLLLTDRHSGWGKSKCVSCHILSRIHQDAPHIRTIVRKKGYKTCTGCHGSNGTDQPRRCLICHNTQDLPFVPQQTGIHQHDFNIDIDQPLEDRHCLVCHQKPDMDGNWEIATDLTDIPDANGLKEPYRHESEFCLRCHNRFHQQPGFPVRSRSLQDPLTMIADTWRHMDEHGIPSGSGKRIYAGLRPPYRYGVTLACTDCHAMHGTDNPKHIIDNSSKGAFALEIRDDGIGVEVYGGDYSQLCVLCHEMKQPLEDALLDTGNGLSGVHRVGDDCRLCHTHGKPGMTGL
;
A
#
# COMPACT_ATOMS: atom_id res chain seq x y z
N MET A 1 11.76 8.76 -69.49
CA MET A 1 11.58 7.72 -68.45
C MET A 1 12.53 7.97 -67.28
N ASN A 2 12.54 9.17 -66.67
CA ASN A 2 13.47 9.49 -65.56
C ASN A 2 13.00 10.63 -64.62
N TRP A 3 11.80 11.18 -64.81
CA TRP A 3 11.29 12.26 -63.95
C TRP A 3 10.23 11.79 -62.94
N LEU A 4 9.59 10.63 -63.19
CA LEU A 4 8.57 10.09 -62.30
C LEU A 4 9.14 9.43 -61.03
N ILE A 5 10.37 8.91 -61.11
CA ILE A 5 11.03 8.25 -59.97
C ILE A 5 11.57 9.29 -58.98
N LEU A 6 12.04 10.45 -59.44
CA LEU A 6 12.50 11.52 -58.55
C LEU A 6 11.33 12.16 -57.76
N LEU A 7 10.15 12.28 -58.38
CA LEU A 7 8.97 12.83 -57.72
C LEU A 7 8.36 11.88 -56.68
N LEU A 8 8.48 10.56 -56.88
CA LEU A 8 8.08 9.58 -55.86
C LEU A 8 9.04 9.55 -54.66
N CYS A 9 10.35 9.80 -54.85
CA CYS A 9 11.30 9.85 -53.73
C CYS A 9 11.13 11.09 -52.84
N CYS A 10 10.55 12.19 -53.33
CA CYS A 10 10.24 13.36 -52.50
C CYS A 10 8.91 13.26 -51.73
N LEU A 11 8.02 12.34 -52.11
CA LEU A 11 6.73 12.13 -51.43
C LEU A 11 6.79 11.07 -50.29
N PHE A 12 7.93 10.42 -50.09
CA PHE A 12 8.21 9.55 -48.94
C PHE A 12 9.08 10.21 -47.86
N ILE A 13 9.11 11.54 -47.80
CA ILE A 13 9.32 12.23 -46.52
C ILE A 13 7.95 12.24 -45.81
N GLN A 14 7.42 11.04 -45.55
CA GLN A 14 6.45 10.90 -44.47
C GLN A 14 7.21 11.37 -43.23
N SER A 15 6.67 12.43 -42.63
CA SER A 15 6.92 12.84 -41.26
C SER A 15 7.51 11.68 -40.47
N ALA A 16 8.81 11.72 -40.20
CA ALA A 16 9.30 11.06 -39.00
C ALA A 16 8.31 11.50 -37.92
N PRO A 17 7.64 10.58 -37.20
CA PRO A 17 6.92 11.01 -36.03
C PRO A 17 7.93 11.85 -35.29
N ALA A 18 7.60 13.12 -35.05
CA ALA A 18 8.39 13.91 -34.13
C ALA A 18 8.53 12.98 -32.93
N VAL A 19 9.76 12.54 -32.67
CA VAL A 19 10.07 11.98 -31.37
C VAL A 19 9.85 13.18 -30.48
N GLU A 20 8.59 13.38 -30.07
CA GLU A 20 8.25 14.11 -28.89
C GLU A 20 9.06 13.39 -27.82
N ASN A 21 10.26 13.89 -27.58
CA ASN A 21 11.07 13.56 -26.44
C ASN A 21 10.23 14.01 -25.25
N ARG A 22 9.48 13.08 -24.69
CA ARG A 22 8.43 13.36 -23.73
C ARG A 22 9.08 13.40 -22.35
N ASP A 23 9.44 14.62 -21.96
CA ASP A 23 10.13 15.00 -20.71
C ASP A 23 9.24 14.86 -19.45
N VAL A 24 8.09 14.19 -19.58
CA VAL A 24 7.08 13.93 -18.56
C VAL A 24 6.49 12.53 -18.87
N SER A 25 6.25 11.68 -17.86
CA SER A 25 5.66 10.35 -18.06
C SER A 25 4.39 10.43 -18.92
N LEU A 26 4.28 9.55 -19.91
CA LEU A 26 3.31 9.68 -21.00
C LEU A 26 1.93 9.11 -20.75
N GLU A 27 1.74 8.37 -19.66
CA GLU A 27 0.43 7.88 -19.31
C GLU A 27 -0.33 8.85 -18.38
N ALA A 28 0.36 9.79 -17.71
CA ALA A 28 -0.32 10.77 -16.83
C ALA A 28 0.34 12.14 -16.59
N GLY A 29 1.57 12.43 -17.06
CA GLY A 29 2.07 13.81 -17.08
C GLY A 29 2.47 14.45 -15.73
N GLN A 30 2.88 13.68 -14.72
CA GLN A 30 2.86 14.18 -13.33
C GLN A 30 4.18 14.16 -12.55
N LEU A 31 5.27 13.56 -13.04
CA LEU A 31 6.57 13.63 -12.37
C LEU A 31 7.65 14.28 -13.22
N LEU A 32 8.37 15.25 -12.64
CA LEU A 32 9.60 15.81 -13.19
C LEU A 32 10.78 15.00 -12.64
N LEU A 33 11.16 13.94 -13.35
CA LEU A 33 12.24 13.03 -12.91
C LEU A 33 13.60 13.29 -13.55
N THR A 34 13.67 14.17 -14.56
CA THR A 34 14.90 14.34 -15.36
C THR A 34 15.28 15.80 -15.55
N ASP A 35 16.56 16.02 -15.81
CA ASP A 35 17.20 17.32 -16.05
C ASP A 35 16.76 18.02 -17.34
N ARG A 36 15.92 17.37 -18.15
CA ARG A 36 15.43 17.89 -19.43
C ARG A 36 14.32 18.94 -19.27
N HIS A 37 13.64 18.98 -18.14
CA HIS A 37 12.63 20.02 -17.89
C HIS A 37 13.30 21.40 -17.80
N SER A 38 12.80 22.40 -18.53
CA SER A 38 13.40 23.76 -18.58
C SER A 38 13.40 24.51 -17.22
N GLY A 39 12.61 24.02 -16.27
CA GLY A 39 12.60 24.46 -14.88
C GLY A 39 13.54 23.69 -13.96
N TRP A 40 14.27 22.68 -14.44
CA TRP A 40 15.12 21.83 -13.61
C TRP A 40 16.18 22.63 -12.85
N GLY A 41 16.43 22.26 -11.59
CA GLY A 41 17.34 22.97 -10.70
C GLY A 41 16.81 24.32 -10.18
N LYS A 42 15.62 24.76 -10.63
CA LYS A 42 14.98 25.99 -10.15
C LYS A 42 14.03 25.68 -9.00
N SER A 43 14.33 26.21 -7.82
CA SER A 43 13.50 26.03 -6.63
C SER A 43 12.21 26.85 -6.63
N LYS A 44 12.11 27.88 -7.49
CA LYS A 44 10.96 28.80 -7.56
C LYS A 44 10.03 28.45 -8.73
N CYS A 45 9.12 27.50 -8.51
CA CYS A 45 8.11 27.08 -9.49
C CYS A 45 7.30 28.25 -10.09
N VAL A 46 7.04 29.30 -9.29
CA VAL A 46 6.34 30.54 -9.69
C VAL A 46 6.97 31.27 -10.87
N SER A 47 8.27 31.08 -11.10
CA SER A 47 8.97 31.73 -12.22
C SER A 47 8.55 31.20 -13.59
N CYS A 48 7.96 29.99 -13.63
CA CYS A 48 7.53 29.34 -14.87
C CYS A 48 6.03 28.97 -14.86
N HIS A 49 5.45 28.74 -13.69
CA HIS A 49 4.06 28.34 -13.52
C HIS A 49 3.26 29.41 -12.79
N ILE A 50 2.03 29.66 -13.25
CA ILE A 50 1.08 30.55 -12.58
C ILE A 50 -0.04 29.69 -11.98
N LEU A 51 -0.20 29.68 -10.65
CA LEU A 51 -1.20 28.84 -9.94
C LEU A 51 -2.63 28.96 -10.51
N SER A 52 -3.02 30.13 -11.00
CA SER A 52 -4.36 30.33 -11.58
C SER A 52 -4.55 29.59 -12.90
N ARG A 53 -3.48 29.22 -13.60
CA ARG A 53 -3.54 28.61 -14.94
C ARG A 53 -3.14 27.14 -15.00
N ILE A 54 -2.48 26.61 -13.98
CA ILE A 54 -2.07 25.19 -13.94
C ILE A 54 -3.23 24.24 -13.62
N HIS A 55 -3.02 22.97 -13.95
CA HIS A 55 -3.93 21.84 -13.67
C HIS A 55 -5.36 22.07 -14.14
N GLN A 56 -5.56 22.65 -15.33
CA GLN A 56 -6.91 22.84 -15.86
C GLN A 56 -7.61 21.51 -16.11
N ASP A 57 -6.84 20.52 -16.57
CA ASP A 57 -7.30 19.19 -16.92
C ASP A 57 -7.18 18.19 -15.74
N ALA A 58 -6.71 18.65 -14.57
CA ALA A 58 -6.64 17.87 -13.33
C ALA A 58 -7.45 18.55 -12.21
N PRO A 59 -8.78 18.65 -12.34
CA PRO A 59 -9.63 19.45 -11.46
C PRO A 59 -9.60 18.97 -9.99
N HIS A 60 -9.38 17.68 -9.75
CA HIS A 60 -9.38 17.07 -8.42
C HIS A 60 -8.24 17.60 -7.53
N ILE A 61 -7.02 17.80 -8.07
CA ILE A 61 -5.90 18.42 -7.33
C ILE A 61 -5.86 19.95 -7.46
N ARG A 62 -6.47 20.53 -8.50
CA ARG A 62 -6.34 21.96 -8.83
C ARG A 62 -6.72 22.86 -7.68
N THR A 63 -7.82 22.56 -6.99
CA THR A 63 -8.31 23.37 -5.87
C THR A 63 -7.34 23.31 -4.69
N ILE A 64 -6.82 22.13 -4.36
CA ILE A 64 -5.83 21.92 -3.30
C ILE A 64 -4.55 22.71 -3.60
N VAL A 65 -4.03 22.57 -4.83
CA VAL A 65 -2.82 23.26 -5.29
C VAL A 65 -2.99 24.77 -5.27
N ARG A 66 -4.14 25.30 -5.69
CA ARG A 66 -4.43 26.74 -5.62
C ARG A 66 -4.50 27.26 -4.20
N LYS A 67 -5.14 26.51 -3.30
CA LYS A 67 -5.30 26.87 -1.88
C LYS A 67 -3.97 26.83 -1.13
N LYS A 68 -3.17 25.78 -1.32
CA LYS A 68 -1.92 25.53 -0.59
C LYS A 68 -0.67 26.06 -1.30
N GLY A 69 -0.80 26.45 -2.56
CA GLY A 69 0.22 27.11 -3.35
C GLY A 69 1.39 26.20 -3.75
N TYR A 70 2.52 26.81 -4.12
CA TYR A 70 3.69 26.12 -4.67
C TYR A 70 4.35 25.10 -3.74
N LYS A 71 4.01 25.08 -2.44
CA LYS A 71 4.50 24.06 -1.51
C LYS A 71 4.00 22.65 -1.83
N THR A 72 2.91 22.55 -2.59
CA THR A 72 2.35 21.27 -3.07
C THR A 72 3.14 20.67 -4.22
N CYS A 73 3.86 21.50 -4.99
CA CYS A 73 4.53 21.08 -6.21
C CYS A 73 5.57 19.99 -5.96
N THR A 74 6.34 20.08 -4.87
CA THR A 74 7.35 19.06 -4.57
C THR A 74 6.78 17.76 -4.04
N GLY A 75 5.56 17.78 -3.49
CA GLY A 75 4.83 16.57 -3.12
C GLY A 75 4.56 15.70 -4.34
N CYS A 76 3.90 16.28 -5.35
CA CYS A 76 3.57 15.58 -6.58
C CYS A 76 4.81 15.45 -7.48
N HIS A 77 5.38 16.55 -7.97
CA HIS A 77 6.36 16.53 -9.06
C HIS A 77 7.81 16.20 -8.66
N GLY A 78 8.08 15.93 -7.39
CA GLY A 78 9.45 15.69 -6.91
C GLY A 78 10.23 16.96 -6.60
N SER A 79 11.52 16.82 -6.30
CA SER A 79 12.36 17.96 -5.90
C SER A 79 12.75 18.88 -7.07
N ASN A 80 12.35 18.54 -8.31
CA ASN A 80 12.72 19.27 -9.54
C ASN A 80 14.25 19.48 -9.65
N GLY A 81 15.04 18.48 -9.27
CA GLY A 81 16.51 18.56 -9.30
C GLY A 81 17.13 19.51 -8.28
N THR A 82 16.38 19.90 -7.25
CA THR A 82 16.85 20.75 -6.14
C THR A 82 16.90 19.97 -4.83
N ASP A 83 17.43 20.58 -3.78
CA ASP A 83 17.42 20.04 -2.42
C ASP A 83 16.09 20.28 -1.68
N GLN A 84 15.04 20.76 -2.37
CA GLN A 84 13.74 20.95 -1.76
C GLN A 84 13.11 19.59 -1.40
N PRO A 85 12.63 19.41 -0.17
CA PRO A 85 12.03 18.14 0.24
C PRO A 85 10.70 17.91 -0.51
N ARG A 86 10.41 16.64 -0.85
CA ARG A 86 9.06 16.26 -1.28
C ARG A 86 8.13 16.35 -0.09
N ARG A 87 6.99 17.01 -0.27
CA ARG A 87 6.00 17.27 0.77
C ARG A 87 4.72 16.52 0.45
N CYS A 88 4.67 15.24 0.75
CA CYS A 88 3.53 14.35 0.51
C CYS A 88 2.35 14.74 1.41
N LEU A 89 2.61 14.95 2.69
CA LEU A 89 1.61 15.17 3.74
C LEU A 89 0.91 16.53 3.65
N ILE A 90 1.44 17.44 2.83
CA ILE A 90 0.74 18.69 2.54
C ILE A 90 -0.60 18.44 1.84
N CYS A 91 -0.76 17.34 1.11
CA CYS A 91 -2.01 16.95 0.45
C CYS A 91 -2.62 15.70 1.08
N HIS A 92 -1.78 14.70 1.39
CA HIS A 92 -2.18 13.44 2.01
C HIS A 92 -2.41 13.61 3.51
N ASN A 93 -3.52 14.24 3.86
CA ASN A 93 -3.95 14.48 5.24
C ASN A 93 -5.47 14.34 5.34
N THR A 94 -5.97 14.32 6.57
CA THR A 94 -7.39 14.09 6.90
C THR A 94 -8.36 15.18 6.42
N GLN A 95 -7.88 16.28 5.83
CA GLN A 95 -8.72 17.40 5.39
C GLN A 95 -8.83 17.48 3.87
N ASP A 96 -7.76 17.23 3.11
CA ASP A 96 -7.79 17.38 1.65
C ASP A 96 -7.93 16.05 0.91
N LEU A 97 -7.27 14.99 1.39
CA LEU A 97 -7.34 13.64 0.82
C LEU A 97 -7.59 12.61 1.94
N PRO A 98 -8.75 12.68 2.64
CA PRO A 98 -9.01 11.90 3.85
C PRO A 98 -9.04 10.38 3.64
N PHE A 99 -9.29 9.92 2.41
CA PHE A 99 -9.47 8.52 2.09
C PHE A 99 -8.18 7.82 1.62
N VAL A 100 -7.19 8.57 1.11
CA VAL A 100 -5.99 7.97 0.51
C VAL A 100 -4.75 8.86 0.70
N PRO A 101 -3.68 8.35 1.33
CA PRO A 101 -3.66 7.27 2.30
C PRO A 101 -4.28 7.72 3.64
N GLN A 102 -5.09 6.87 4.26
CA GLN A 102 -5.54 7.08 5.63
C GLN A 102 -4.34 7.01 6.59
N GLN A 103 -3.92 8.16 7.09
CA GLN A 103 -2.86 8.29 8.08
C GLN A 103 -3.47 8.64 9.43
N THR A 104 -4.00 7.63 10.10
CA THR A 104 -4.48 7.77 11.49
C THR A 104 -3.80 6.75 12.38
N GLY A 105 -3.67 7.10 13.64
CA GLY A 105 -3.05 6.28 14.67
C GLY A 105 -1.58 6.55 14.92
N ILE A 106 -1.05 5.95 15.99
CA ILE A 106 0.28 6.23 16.54
C ILE A 106 1.37 5.25 16.09
N HIS A 107 1.00 4.05 15.64
CA HIS A 107 1.92 3.02 15.19
C HIS A 107 1.98 2.99 13.68
N GLN A 108 3.16 3.20 13.11
CA GLN A 108 3.32 3.41 11.67
C GLN A 108 4.59 2.76 11.12
N HIS A 109 4.67 2.65 9.80
CA HIS A 109 5.90 2.22 9.12
C HIS A 109 6.88 3.39 9.02
N ASP A 110 7.69 3.58 10.07
CA ASP A 110 8.76 4.59 10.11
C ASP A 110 10.16 3.99 10.28
N PHE A 111 10.24 2.65 10.28
CA PHE A 111 11.47 1.88 10.41
C PHE A 111 12.27 2.22 11.69
N ASN A 112 11.62 2.80 12.71
CA ASN A 112 12.22 3.08 14.01
C ASN A 112 11.42 2.40 15.12
N ILE A 113 11.82 1.18 15.47
CA ILE A 113 11.11 0.36 16.46
C ILE A 113 11.22 0.86 17.91
N ASP A 114 12.06 1.87 18.17
CA ASP A 114 12.33 2.33 19.53
C ASP A 114 11.35 3.43 19.98
N ILE A 115 10.64 4.08 19.04
CA ILE A 115 9.75 5.21 19.32
C ILE A 115 8.49 5.13 18.47
N ASP A 116 7.35 5.43 19.08
CA ASP A 116 6.14 5.79 18.33
C ASP A 116 6.23 7.28 17.96
N GLN A 117 6.06 7.59 16.68
CA GLN A 117 6.06 8.96 16.17
C GLN A 117 5.08 9.06 15.00
N PRO A 118 4.62 10.26 14.61
CA PRO A 118 3.76 10.47 13.43
C PRO A 118 4.50 10.34 12.09
N LEU A 119 3.76 10.12 11.00
CA LEU A 119 4.37 9.77 9.72
C LEU A 119 4.95 11.06 9.15
N GLU A 120 6.14 10.97 8.57
CA GLU A 120 6.80 12.10 7.97
C GLU A 120 6.92 11.88 6.46
N ASP A 121 7.05 12.98 5.71
CA ASP A 121 7.23 12.92 4.26
C ASP A 121 8.33 11.94 3.84
N ARG A 122 9.46 11.93 4.57
CA ARG A 122 10.59 11.03 4.27
C ARG A 122 10.26 9.55 4.42
N HIS A 123 9.34 9.18 5.31
CA HIS A 123 8.93 7.79 5.49
C HIS A 123 8.10 7.32 4.29
N CYS A 124 7.26 8.20 3.73
CA CYS A 124 6.49 7.91 2.53
C CYS A 124 7.41 7.59 1.33
N LEU A 125 8.53 8.30 1.20
CA LEU A 125 9.47 8.15 0.08
C LEU A 125 10.27 6.84 0.10
N VAL A 126 10.23 6.08 1.19
CA VAL A 126 10.79 4.73 1.25
C VAL A 126 9.98 3.81 0.34
N CYS A 127 8.67 3.85 0.48
CA CYS A 127 7.74 3.02 -0.28
C CYS A 127 7.27 3.68 -1.57
N HIS A 128 7.30 5.00 -1.68
CA HIS A 128 6.78 5.77 -2.81
C HIS A 128 7.83 6.72 -3.38
N GLN A 129 8.95 6.16 -3.86
CA GLN A 129 10.03 6.99 -4.37
C GLN A 129 9.64 7.72 -5.67
N LYS A 130 8.89 7.06 -6.56
CA LYS A 130 8.52 7.58 -7.89
C LYS A 130 7.10 7.19 -8.34
N PRO A 131 6.07 7.30 -7.49
CA PRO A 131 4.69 7.09 -7.93
C PRO A 131 4.34 8.13 -8.99
N ASP A 132 3.62 7.74 -10.04
CA ASP A 132 3.28 8.68 -11.10
C ASP A 132 2.30 9.76 -10.63
N MET A 133 1.57 9.49 -9.53
CA MET A 133 0.64 10.39 -8.81
C MET A 133 -0.65 10.67 -9.56
N ASP A 134 -1.15 9.72 -10.35
CA ASP A 134 -2.30 9.94 -11.23
C ASP A 134 -3.66 9.76 -10.56
N GLY A 135 -3.63 9.27 -9.32
CA GLY A 135 -4.80 8.99 -8.51
C GLY A 135 -5.35 7.58 -8.70
N ASN A 136 -4.81 6.82 -9.65
CA ASN A 136 -4.93 5.38 -9.71
C ASN A 136 -3.81 4.75 -8.87
N TRP A 137 -4.05 3.53 -8.42
CA TRP A 137 -3.07 2.78 -7.65
C TRP A 137 -2.62 1.59 -8.48
N GLU A 138 -1.35 1.61 -8.87
CA GLU A 138 -0.70 0.52 -9.56
C GLU A 138 0.53 0.09 -8.78
N ILE A 139 0.48 -1.14 -8.24
CA ILE A 139 1.55 -1.69 -7.40
C ILE A 139 2.95 -1.60 -8.03
N ALA A 140 3.07 -1.78 -9.35
CA ALA A 140 4.35 -1.76 -10.04
C ALA A 140 4.84 -0.34 -10.39
N THR A 141 3.97 0.67 -10.29
CA THR A 141 4.27 2.08 -10.61
C THR A 141 4.44 2.90 -9.34
N ASP A 142 3.55 2.72 -8.37
CA ASP A 142 3.47 3.56 -7.18
C ASP A 142 4.35 3.10 -6.03
N LEU A 143 4.67 1.80 -5.97
CA LEU A 143 5.64 1.29 -5.02
C LEU A 143 7.05 1.40 -5.59
N THR A 144 7.99 1.78 -4.73
CA THR A 144 9.42 1.71 -4.98
C THR A 144 9.77 0.28 -5.40
N ASP A 145 10.46 0.16 -6.53
CA ASP A 145 10.99 -1.12 -6.99
C ASP A 145 12.26 -1.50 -6.21
N ILE A 146 12.02 -2.29 -5.16
CA ILE A 146 12.98 -2.81 -4.19
C ILE A 146 13.54 -4.13 -4.73
N PRO A 147 14.86 -4.39 -4.76
CA PRO A 147 15.37 -5.68 -5.22
C PRO A 147 14.87 -6.86 -4.38
N ASP A 148 14.64 -8.01 -5.03
CA ASP A 148 14.35 -9.28 -4.38
C ASP A 148 15.59 -9.90 -3.69
N ALA A 149 15.44 -11.10 -3.14
CA ALA A 149 16.54 -11.82 -2.48
C ALA A 149 17.72 -12.14 -3.42
N ASN A 150 17.52 -12.15 -4.74
CA ASN A 150 18.57 -12.36 -5.73
C ASN A 150 19.18 -11.05 -6.24
N GLY A 151 18.73 -9.90 -5.72
CA GLY A 151 19.12 -8.58 -6.18
C GLY A 151 18.44 -8.15 -7.50
N LEU A 152 17.40 -8.86 -7.94
CA LEU A 152 16.65 -8.57 -9.16
C LEU A 152 15.47 -7.63 -8.86
N LYS A 153 15.19 -6.76 -9.82
CA LYS A 153 14.12 -5.78 -9.78
C LYS A 153 12.97 -6.19 -10.69
N GLU A 154 12.17 -7.13 -10.18
CA GLU A 154 10.99 -7.60 -10.89
C GLU A 154 9.73 -6.85 -10.43
N PRO A 155 8.74 -6.61 -11.31
CA PRO A 155 7.45 -6.06 -10.92
C PRO A 155 6.78 -6.91 -9.83
N TYR A 156 6.14 -6.24 -8.86
CA TYR A 156 5.35 -6.92 -7.85
C TYR A 156 4.09 -7.53 -8.45
N ARG A 157 3.77 -8.77 -8.06
CA ARG A 157 2.53 -9.44 -8.47
C ARG A 157 1.38 -9.16 -7.51
N HIS A 158 1.68 -8.87 -6.25
CA HIS A 158 0.73 -8.49 -5.20
C HIS A 158 1.47 -7.79 -4.05
N GLU A 159 0.72 -7.09 -3.20
CA GLU A 159 1.23 -6.16 -2.16
C GLU A 159 2.15 -6.87 -1.17
N SER A 160 1.83 -8.12 -0.82
CA SER A 160 2.67 -8.89 0.10
C SER A 160 4.07 -9.16 -0.45
N GLU A 161 4.28 -9.24 -1.78
CA GLU A 161 5.65 -9.36 -2.30
C GLU A 161 6.50 -8.14 -1.91
N PHE A 162 5.94 -6.93 -1.97
CA PHE A 162 6.61 -5.72 -1.51
C PHE A 162 6.98 -5.81 -0.03
N CYS A 163 6.03 -6.19 0.83
CA CYS A 163 6.27 -6.36 2.26
C CYS A 163 7.42 -7.34 2.51
N LEU A 164 7.42 -8.48 1.81
CA LEU A 164 8.42 -9.54 1.98
C LEU A 164 9.83 -9.12 1.51
N ARG A 165 9.97 -8.15 0.60
CA ARG A 165 11.29 -7.58 0.25
C ARG A 165 11.91 -6.78 1.39
N CYS A 166 11.12 -6.31 2.37
CA CYS A 166 11.61 -5.67 3.59
C CYS A 166 11.65 -6.63 4.79
N HIS A 167 10.65 -7.50 4.92
CA HIS A 167 10.50 -8.43 6.03
C HIS A 167 11.20 -9.78 5.76
N ASN A 168 12.51 -9.71 5.50
CA ASN A 168 13.33 -10.89 5.21
C ASN A 168 14.68 -10.86 5.94
N ARG A 169 15.10 -11.96 6.56
CA ARG A 169 16.27 -11.94 7.45
C ARG A 169 17.62 -11.80 6.74
N PHE A 170 17.74 -12.19 5.47
CA PHE A 170 19.05 -12.34 4.80
C PHE A 170 19.36 -11.27 3.75
N HIS A 171 18.37 -10.50 3.33
CA HIS A 171 18.43 -9.50 2.26
C HIS A 171 17.67 -8.23 2.68
N GLN A 172 17.96 -7.74 3.88
CA GLN A 172 17.42 -6.49 4.42
C GLN A 172 17.80 -5.30 3.53
N GLN A 173 16.88 -4.35 3.37
CA GLN A 173 17.10 -3.23 2.47
C GLN A 173 18.12 -2.23 3.04
N PRO A 174 19.12 -1.80 2.25
CA PRO A 174 20.10 -0.81 2.69
C PRO A 174 19.43 0.46 3.20
N GLY A 175 19.83 0.93 4.38
CA GLY A 175 19.26 2.12 5.03
C GLY A 175 17.98 1.87 5.83
N PHE A 176 17.33 0.71 5.69
CA PHE A 176 16.10 0.34 6.40
C PHE A 176 16.17 -1.06 7.03
N PRO A 177 17.22 -1.41 7.79
CA PRO A 177 17.31 -2.73 8.40
C PRO A 177 16.25 -2.87 9.49
N VAL A 178 15.37 -3.85 9.34
CA VAL A 178 14.43 -4.27 10.37
C VAL A 178 15.21 -4.92 11.50
N ARG A 179 15.13 -4.31 12.69
CA ARG A 179 15.77 -4.85 13.89
C ARG A 179 15.00 -6.09 14.36
N SER A 180 15.69 -7.22 14.30
CA SER A 180 15.19 -8.49 14.81
C SER A 180 15.63 -8.72 16.27
N ARG A 181 14.74 -9.30 17.08
CA ARG A 181 15.07 -9.72 18.46
C ARG A 181 15.84 -11.05 18.49
N SER A 182 15.76 -11.85 17.44
CA SER A 182 16.44 -13.15 17.32
C SER A 182 16.48 -13.66 15.88
N LEU A 183 17.33 -14.63 15.57
CA LEU A 183 17.32 -15.28 14.24
C LEU A 183 15.97 -15.94 13.89
N GLN A 184 15.09 -16.13 14.89
CA GLN A 184 13.75 -16.70 14.76
C GLN A 184 12.61 -15.67 14.81
N ASP A 185 12.93 -14.38 14.77
CA ASP A 185 11.91 -13.33 14.88
C ASP A 185 10.96 -13.35 13.66
N PRO A 186 9.65 -13.56 13.86
CA PRO A 186 8.67 -13.59 12.78
C PRO A 186 8.72 -12.36 11.88
N LEU A 187 9.06 -11.18 12.44
CA LEU A 187 9.12 -9.92 11.70
C LEU A 187 10.13 -9.95 10.54
N THR A 188 11.17 -10.79 10.65
CA THR A 188 12.19 -10.95 9.61
C THR A 188 12.17 -12.33 8.95
N MET A 189 11.49 -13.31 9.55
CA MET A 189 11.36 -14.66 9.00
C MET A 189 10.15 -14.86 8.08
N ILE A 190 9.20 -13.91 8.06
CA ILE A 190 7.95 -14.07 7.33
C ILE A 190 8.19 -14.33 5.83
N ALA A 191 9.21 -13.75 5.19
CA ALA A 191 9.54 -14.07 3.79
C ALA A 191 9.80 -15.56 3.51
N ASP A 192 10.39 -16.29 4.46
CA ASP A 192 10.71 -17.72 4.30
C ASP A 192 9.49 -18.63 4.50
N THR A 193 8.47 -18.10 5.17
CA THR A 193 7.42 -18.92 5.77
C THR A 193 6.03 -18.51 5.29
N TRP A 194 5.82 -17.27 4.83
CA TRP A 194 4.53 -16.69 4.42
C TRP A 194 3.67 -17.64 3.56
N ARG A 195 4.26 -18.28 2.53
CA ARG A 195 3.53 -19.23 1.66
C ARG A 195 3.04 -20.49 2.36
N HIS A 196 3.59 -20.82 3.52
CA HIS A 196 3.20 -21.97 4.36
C HIS A 196 2.36 -21.55 5.58
N MET A 197 2.14 -20.24 5.72
CA MET A 197 1.70 -19.60 6.94
C MET A 197 0.39 -18.86 6.72
N ASP A 198 0.31 -18.04 5.68
CA ASP A 198 -0.76 -17.06 5.50
C ASP A 198 -1.87 -17.55 4.55
N GLU A 199 -1.98 -18.86 4.34
CA GLU A 199 -3.18 -19.43 3.78
C GLU A 199 -4.25 -19.47 4.87
N HIS A 200 -5.52 -19.21 4.52
CA HIS A 200 -6.70 -19.55 5.32
C HIS A 200 -6.83 -21.08 5.53
N GLY A 201 -5.73 -21.74 5.91
CA GLY A 201 -5.48 -23.17 5.90
C GLY A 201 -5.63 -23.80 4.51
N ILE A 202 -4.75 -24.73 4.14
CA ILE A 202 -5.24 -25.86 3.34
C ILE A 202 -6.25 -26.56 4.25
N PRO A 203 -7.52 -26.77 3.83
CA PRO A 203 -8.45 -27.54 4.62
C PRO A 203 -7.85 -28.93 4.81
N SER A 204 -7.35 -29.26 6.00
CA SER A 204 -7.36 -30.67 6.36
C SER A 204 -8.81 -30.98 6.75
N GLY A 205 -9.47 -31.84 5.98
CA GLY A 205 -10.89 -32.15 6.16
C GLY A 205 -11.85 -31.31 5.31
N SER A 206 -13.11 -31.75 5.25
CA SER A 206 -14.10 -31.42 4.20
C SER A 206 -14.72 -30.01 4.24
N GLY A 207 -14.19 -29.07 5.05
CA GLY A 207 -14.83 -27.76 5.28
C GLY A 207 -16.17 -27.83 6.03
N LYS A 208 -16.52 -28.99 6.60
CA LYS A 208 -17.74 -29.25 7.39
C LYS A 208 -17.49 -29.29 8.90
N ARG A 209 -16.52 -28.50 9.39
CA ARG A 209 -16.18 -28.44 10.82
C ARG A 209 -17.16 -27.54 11.57
N ILE A 210 -17.33 -27.79 12.86
CA ILE A 210 -18.35 -27.13 13.71
C ILE A 210 -18.13 -25.62 13.85
N TYR A 211 -16.87 -25.15 13.85
CA TYR A 211 -16.52 -23.72 13.92
C TYR A 211 -16.21 -23.11 12.54
N ALA A 212 -16.64 -23.74 11.43
CA ALA A 212 -16.34 -23.26 10.09
C ALA A 212 -17.22 -22.06 9.68
N GLY A 213 -16.61 -21.12 8.96
CA GLY A 213 -17.26 -19.89 8.54
C GLY A 213 -16.30 -18.77 8.16
N LEU A 214 -16.49 -18.22 6.95
CA LEU A 214 -15.79 -17.06 6.43
C LEU A 214 -16.81 -16.21 5.67
N ARG A 215 -16.72 -14.89 5.82
CA ARG A 215 -17.48 -13.95 4.99
C ARG A 215 -16.98 -14.01 3.56
N PRO A 216 -17.88 -14.08 2.57
CA PRO A 216 -17.49 -13.93 1.17
C PRO A 216 -16.74 -12.61 0.94
N PRO A 217 -15.76 -12.58 0.01
CA PRO A 217 -15.33 -13.65 -0.87
C PRO A 217 -14.25 -14.57 -0.27
N TYR A 218 -13.87 -14.38 1.00
CA TYR A 218 -12.87 -15.25 1.63
C TYR A 218 -13.33 -16.70 1.65
N ARG A 219 -12.38 -17.59 1.40
CA ARG A 219 -12.57 -19.03 1.42
C ARG A 219 -11.31 -19.71 1.94
N TYR A 220 -11.49 -20.89 2.52
CA TYR A 220 -10.36 -21.71 2.93
C TYR A 220 -9.45 -22.03 1.75
N GLY A 221 -8.14 -22.07 1.99
CA GLY A 221 -7.12 -22.29 0.96
C GLY A 221 -6.76 -21.04 0.14
N VAL A 222 -7.31 -19.87 0.44
CA VAL A 222 -6.82 -18.60 -0.12
C VAL A 222 -5.70 -18.05 0.75
N THR A 223 -4.63 -17.60 0.11
CA THR A 223 -3.57 -16.81 0.76
C THR A 223 -4.09 -15.41 1.04
N LEU A 224 -3.98 -14.97 2.29
CA LEU A 224 -4.25 -13.59 2.67
C LEU A 224 -3.10 -12.68 2.24
N ALA A 225 -3.45 -11.43 1.93
CA ALA A 225 -2.46 -10.39 1.81
C ALA A 225 -2.10 -9.89 3.21
N CYS A 226 -0.83 -9.52 3.43
CA CYS A 226 -0.41 -8.88 4.68
C CYS A 226 -1.29 -7.68 5.04
N THR A 227 -1.72 -6.93 4.02
CA THR A 227 -2.56 -5.73 4.14
C THR A 227 -4.01 -6.02 4.53
N ASP A 228 -4.46 -7.28 4.53
CA ASP A 228 -5.79 -7.61 5.04
C ASP A 228 -5.89 -7.44 6.56
N CYS A 229 -4.77 -7.59 7.26
CA CYS A 229 -4.67 -7.48 8.71
C CYS A 229 -3.76 -6.34 9.18
N HIS A 230 -2.79 -5.91 8.36
CA HIS A 230 -1.78 -4.93 8.74
C HIS A 230 -1.94 -3.59 8.03
N ALA A 231 -1.93 -2.50 8.81
CA ALA A 231 -2.02 -1.13 8.32
C ALA A 231 -0.67 -0.61 7.80
N MET A 232 -0.66 -0.07 6.58
CA MET A 232 0.56 0.48 5.96
C MET A 232 0.90 1.89 6.44
N HIS A 233 -0.11 2.72 6.69
CA HIS A 233 0.04 4.17 6.85
C HIS A 233 -0.21 4.70 8.26
N GLY A 234 -0.45 3.80 9.22
CA GLY A 234 -0.70 4.15 10.62
C GLY A 234 -1.86 3.35 11.23
N THR A 235 -1.77 3.06 12.52
CA THR A 235 -2.85 2.49 13.31
C THR A 235 -2.70 2.75 14.81
N ASP A 236 -3.79 2.70 15.55
CA ASP A 236 -3.81 2.70 17.01
C ASP A 236 -3.50 1.32 17.63
N ASN A 237 -3.56 0.24 16.84
CA ASN A 237 -3.32 -1.11 17.37
C ASN A 237 -1.84 -1.51 17.30
N PRO A 238 -1.35 -2.29 18.28
CA PRO A 238 0.04 -2.76 18.28
C PRO A 238 0.32 -3.68 17.09
N LYS A 239 1.60 -3.80 16.72
CA LYS A 239 2.09 -4.66 15.62
C LYS A 239 1.48 -4.30 14.26
N HIS A 240 1.14 -3.02 14.10
CA HIS A 240 0.54 -2.48 12.89
C HIS A 240 -0.75 -3.22 12.46
N ILE A 241 -1.50 -3.80 13.39
CA ILE A 241 -2.80 -4.41 13.07
C ILE A 241 -3.78 -3.29 12.70
N ILE A 242 -4.66 -3.48 11.72
CA ILE A 242 -5.65 -2.46 11.37
C ILE A 242 -6.54 -2.09 12.56
N ASP A 243 -6.87 -0.81 12.70
CA ASP A 243 -7.86 -0.29 13.67
C ASP A 243 -9.21 0.02 13.03
N ASN A 244 -9.31 -0.19 11.72
CA ASN A 244 -10.48 0.10 10.94
C ASN A 244 -10.50 -0.78 9.69
N SER A 245 -11.68 -1.29 9.32
CA SER A 245 -11.84 -2.11 8.12
C SER A 245 -11.41 -1.39 6.84
N SER A 246 -11.47 -0.06 6.76
CA SER A 246 -11.03 0.69 5.57
C SER A 246 -9.52 0.66 5.33
N LYS A 247 -8.73 0.30 6.36
CA LYS A 247 -7.26 0.15 6.27
C LYS A 247 -6.81 -1.25 5.88
N GLY A 248 -7.73 -2.21 5.80
CA GLY A 248 -7.45 -3.60 5.47
C GLY A 248 -8.66 -4.32 4.91
N ALA A 249 -8.76 -5.63 5.18
CA ALA A 249 -9.87 -6.47 4.73
C ALA A 249 -10.27 -6.21 3.26
N PHE A 250 -9.29 -6.11 2.36
CA PHE A 250 -9.47 -5.46 1.05
C PHE A 250 -10.47 -6.19 0.14
N ALA A 251 -10.66 -7.48 0.39
CA ALA A 251 -11.60 -8.31 -0.35
C ALA A 251 -13.06 -8.19 0.14
N LEU A 252 -13.33 -7.62 1.32
CA LEU A 252 -14.67 -7.59 1.92
C LEU A 252 -15.45 -6.33 1.53
N GLU A 253 -16.77 -6.48 1.41
CA GLU A 253 -17.70 -5.36 1.22
C GLU A 253 -17.72 -4.42 2.45
N ILE A 254 -17.54 -4.97 3.66
CA ILE A 254 -17.51 -4.21 4.91
C ILE A 254 -16.28 -3.30 5.07
N ARG A 255 -15.36 -3.31 4.10
CA ARG A 255 -14.18 -2.45 4.10
C ARG A 255 -14.56 -0.97 4.18
N ASP A 256 -15.52 -0.56 3.36
CA ASP A 256 -15.89 0.86 3.24
C ASP A 256 -16.86 1.32 4.33
N ASP A 257 -17.36 0.39 5.15
CA ASP A 257 -18.26 0.67 6.29
C ASP A 257 -17.52 1.28 7.49
N GLY A 258 -16.18 1.24 7.48
CA GLY A 258 -15.38 1.86 8.53
C GLY A 258 -15.47 1.17 9.88
N ILE A 259 -15.64 -0.16 9.91
CA ILE A 259 -15.80 -0.96 11.13
C ILE A 259 -14.56 -0.84 11.99
N GLY A 260 -14.73 -0.40 13.24
CA GLY A 260 -13.63 -0.27 14.20
C GLY A 260 -13.05 -1.61 14.62
N VAL A 261 -11.74 -1.63 14.88
CA VAL A 261 -11.01 -2.77 15.42
C VAL A 261 -10.13 -2.30 16.56
N GLU A 262 -10.28 -2.88 17.73
CA GLU A 262 -9.42 -2.65 18.88
C GLU A 262 -8.74 -3.96 19.28
N VAL A 263 -7.41 -3.89 19.49
CA VAL A 263 -6.61 -5.00 20.02
C VAL A 263 -6.08 -4.59 21.38
N TYR A 264 -6.79 -5.02 22.42
CA TYR A 264 -6.44 -4.73 23.81
C TYR A 264 -6.38 -6.00 24.64
N GLY A 265 -5.42 -6.08 25.58
CA GLY A 265 -5.31 -7.24 26.48
C GLY A 265 -5.03 -8.58 25.80
N GLY A 266 -4.68 -8.58 24.50
CA GLY A 266 -4.53 -9.79 23.70
C GLY A 266 -5.83 -10.28 23.06
N ASP A 267 -6.94 -9.54 23.15
CA ASP A 267 -8.18 -9.83 22.42
C ASP A 267 -8.01 -9.49 20.92
N TYR A 268 -8.25 -10.46 20.05
CA TYR A 268 -8.25 -10.29 18.59
C TYR A 268 -9.63 -10.53 17.98
N SER A 269 -10.67 -10.71 18.80
CA SER A 269 -12.02 -11.07 18.33
C SER A 269 -12.57 -10.06 17.32
N GLN A 270 -12.39 -8.75 17.56
CA GLN A 270 -12.81 -7.69 16.64
C GLN A 270 -12.10 -7.74 15.27
N LEU A 271 -10.81 -8.11 15.24
CA LEU A 271 -10.07 -8.29 13.98
C LEU A 271 -10.56 -9.54 13.26
N CYS A 272 -10.59 -10.68 13.97
CA CYS A 272 -10.91 -11.97 13.39
C CYS A 272 -12.33 -11.99 12.84
N VAL A 273 -13.28 -11.38 13.55
CA VAL A 273 -14.67 -11.29 13.12
C VAL A 273 -14.87 -10.35 11.94
N LEU A 274 -13.86 -9.66 11.39
CA LEU A 274 -14.04 -9.01 10.08
C LEU A 274 -14.28 -10.08 9.01
N CYS A 275 -13.42 -11.10 8.99
CA CYS A 275 -13.44 -12.15 7.96
C CYS A 275 -14.20 -13.40 8.40
N HIS A 276 -14.34 -13.66 9.70
CA HIS A 276 -14.97 -14.86 10.21
C HIS A 276 -16.46 -14.68 10.52
N GLU A 277 -17.26 -15.59 9.98
CA GLU A 277 -18.70 -15.69 10.24
C GLU A 277 -19.10 -17.16 10.29
N MET A 278 -19.21 -17.72 11.49
CA MET A 278 -19.62 -19.11 11.71
C MET A 278 -20.96 -19.44 11.05
N LYS A 279 -21.00 -20.54 10.30
CA LYS A 279 -22.23 -21.03 9.64
C LYS A 279 -23.21 -21.68 10.61
N GLN A 280 -22.71 -22.24 11.69
CA GLN A 280 -23.50 -22.85 12.76
C GLN A 280 -23.23 -22.06 14.03
N PRO A 281 -24.24 -21.38 14.60
CA PRO A 281 -24.03 -20.62 15.83
C PRO A 281 -23.78 -21.58 17.00
N LEU A 282 -22.59 -21.50 17.58
CA LEU A 282 -22.16 -22.24 18.77
C LEU A 282 -21.38 -21.29 19.67
N GLU A 283 -21.37 -21.55 20.98
CA GLU A 283 -20.65 -20.73 21.96
C GLU A 283 -21.01 -19.24 21.80
N ASP A 284 -20.01 -18.39 21.63
CA ASP A 284 -20.18 -16.94 21.52
C ASP A 284 -20.50 -16.48 20.09
N ALA A 285 -20.77 -17.38 19.14
CA ALA A 285 -20.93 -17.03 17.72
C ALA A 285 -22.00 -15.98 17.43
N LEU A 286 -22.98 -15.80 18.33
CA LEU A 286 -24.02 -14.78 18.21
C LEU A 286 -23.76 -13.53 19.06
N LEU A 287 -22.70 -13.52 19.87
CA LEU A 287 -22.29 -12.36 20.65
C LEU A 287 -21.57 -11.36 19.74
N ASP A 288 -21.86 -10.08 19.94
CA ASP A 288 -21.14 -8.98 19.33
C ASP A 288 -19.72 -8.92 19.92
N THR A 289 -18.71 -8.82 19.07
CA THR A 289 -17.30 -8.66 19.50
C THR A 289 -16.98 -7.25 20.00
N GLY A 290 -17.95 -6.33 19.97
CA GLY A 290 -17.80 -4.94 20.36
C GLY A 290 -17.63 -3.97 19.19
N ASN A 291 -17.71 -4.46 17.94
CA ASN A 291 -17.68 -3.63 16.73
C ASN A 291 -18.92 -3.83 15.84
N GLY A 292 -19.98 -4.43 16.38
CA GLY A 292 -21.25 -4.67 15.67
C GLY A 292 -21.24 -5.94 14.82
N LEU A 293 -20.17 -6.72 14.85
CA LEU A 293 -20.05 -8.00 14.14
C LEU A 293 -20.04 -9.17 15.12
N SER A 294 -20.53 -10.31 14.65
CA SER A 294 -20.52 -11.59 15.37
C SER A 294 -20.07 -12.72 14.44
N GLY A 295 -19.84 -13.90 15.00
CA GLY A 295 -19.50 -15.11 14.23
C GLY A 295 -18.17 -15.78 14.60
N VAL A 296 -17.54 -15.38 15.71
CA VAL A 296 -16.40 -16.11 16.31
C VAL A 296 -16.88 -16.90 17.52
N HIS A 297 -16.25 -18.05 17.80
CA HIS A 297 -16.70 -18.93 18.88
C HIS A 297 -16.29 -18.45 20.30
N ARG A 298 -15.37 -17.48 20.39
CA ARG A 298 -14.96 -16.82 21.65
C ARG A 298 -14.78 -15.33 21.45
N VAL A 299 -15.50 -14.53 22.23
CA VAL A 299 -15.37 -13.07 22.27
C VAL A 299 -14.47 -12.66 23.44
N GLY A 300 -13.60 -11.67 23.25
CA GLY A 300 -12.72 -11.20 24.33
C GLY A 300 -11.45 -12.02 24.56
N ASP A 301 -11.10 -12.93 23.65
CA ASP A 301 -10.01 -13.91 23.83
C ASP A 301 -8.90 -13.77 22.76
N ASP A 302 -7.72 -14.30 23.07
CA ASP A 302 -6.61 -14.34 22.13
C ASP A 302 -6.76 -15.53 21.18
N CYS A 303 -7.45 -15.29 20.05
CA CYS A 303 -7.69 -16.29 19.03
C CYS A 303 -6.39 -16.98 18.56
N ARG A 304 -5.25 -16.28 18.64
CA ARG A 304 -3.95 -16.75 18.15
C ARG A 304 -3.37 -17.91 18.95
N LEU A 305 -3.85 -18.12 20.17
CA LEU A 305 -3.45 -19.26 21.01
C LEU A 305 -3.85 -20.60 20.37
N CYS A 306 -4.95 -20.61 19.63
CA CYS A 306 -5.47 -21.79 18.93
C CYS A 306 -5.39 -21.66 17.40
N HIS A 307 -5.46 -20.44 16.89
CA HIS A 307 -5.55 -20.12 15.46
C HIS A 307 -4.36 -19.26 15.04
N THR A 308 -3.28 -19.89 14.57
CA THR A 308 -2.18 -19.14 13.97
C THR A 308 -2.29 -19.21 12.45
N HIS A 309 -2.62 -18.10 11.79
CA HIS A 309 -2.24 -17.87 10.39
C HIS A 309 -0.71 -17.88 10.37
N GLY A 310 -0.11 -19.00 10.01
CA GLY A 310 1.29 -19.22 10.34
C GLY A 310 1.77 -20.64 10.47
N LYS A 311 0.88 -21.62 10.58
CA LYS A 311 1.32 -22.97 10.93
C LYS A 311 0.79 -24.01 9.94
N PRO A 312 1.67 -24.82 9.33
CA PRO A 312 1.24 -26.05 8.70
C PRO A 312 0.61 -26.93 9.79
N GLY A 313 -0.72 -27.00 9.83
CA GLY A 313 -1.45 -27.95 10.65
C GLY A 313 -2.16 -27.41 11.90
N MET A 314 -2.65 -26.17 11.94
CA MET A 314 -3.68 -25.82 12.93
C MET A 314 -5.08 -26.08 12.37
N THR A 315 -5.55 -27.28 12.67
CA THR A 315 -6.93 -27.69 12.53
C THR A 315 -7.76 -27.03 13.62
N GLY A 316 -8.61 -26.05 13.29
CA GLY A 316 -9.75 -25.75 14.15
C GLY A 316 -10.51 -27.05 14.39
N LEU A 317 -10.78 -27.41 15.65
CA LEU A 317 -11.50 -28.65 16.00
C LEU A 317 -12.82 -28.76 15.22
#